data_AF-G0EG49-F1
#
_entry.id   AF-G0EG49-F1
#
_cell.length_a   1.000
_cell.length_b   1.000
_cell.length_c   1.000
_cell.angle_alpha   90.00
_cell.angle_beta   90.00
_cell.angle_gamma   90.00
#
_symmetry.space_group_name_H-M   'P 1'
#
loop_
_entity.id
_entity.type
_entity.pdbx_description
1 polymer ?
#
loop_
_entity_poly.entity_id
_entity_poly.type
_entity_poly.pdbx_seq_one_letter_code
_entity_poly.pdbx_strand_id
1 'polypeptide(L)'
;MVRDIVRVETRLGVVYGGPCVEVLEYVDAPVIILEEEYCDVEPNTYCYPVEDFSVEPWVNVKGAARKALELLQREGRVAICCAGGCGRTGTVASAVIAVAEGISCHDAIRVYSEKRGLECPETDEQRRAVCRLTRELEKLVATAVALS
;
A
#
# COMPACT_ATOMS: atom_id res chain seq x y z
N MET A 1 -24.49 1.99 -2.99
CA MET A 1 -23.46 0.98 -2.66
C MET A 1 -22.33 1.74 -2.00
N VAL A 2 -21.99 1.42 -0.75
CA VAL A 2 -20.79 1.98 -0.12
C VAL A 2 -19.63 1.25 -0.77
N ARG A 3 -18.65 2.00 -1.31
CA ARG A 3 -17.44 1.43 -1.89
C ARG A 3 -16.43 1.19 -0.78
N ASP A 4 -15.73 0.06 -0.83
CA ASP A 4 -14.72 -0.35 0.13
C ASP A 4 -13.33 0.23 -0.20
N ILE A 5 -13.30 1.37 -0.90
CA ILE A 5 -12.09 2.11 -1.24
C ILE A 5 -11.73 3.08 -0.11
N VAL A 6 -10.60 2.82 0.52
CA VAL A 6 -9.92 3.73 1.44
C VAL A 6 -9.21 4.81 0.62
N ARG A 7 -9.36 6.07 1.04
CA ARG A 7 -8.61 7.22 0.54
C ARG A 7 -7.93 7.94 1.70
N VAL A 8 -6.61 8.03 1.65
CA VAL A 8 -5.80 8.76 2.64
C VAL A 8 -5.01 9.84 1.92
N GLU A 9 -5.30 11.09 2.25
CA GLU A 9 -4.46 12.22 1.83
C GLU A 9 -3.19 12.24 2.69
N THR A 10 -2.06 12.40 2.03
CA THR A 10 -0.76 12.51 2.68
C THR A 10 0.02 13.72 2.17
N ARG A 11 1.12 14.07 2.83
CA ARG A 11 2.05 15.14 2.40
C ARG A 11 2.68 14.87 1.03
N LEU A 12 2.78 13.60 0.60
CA LEU A 12 3.34 13.23 -0.69
C LEU A 12 2.30 13.02 -1.79
N GLY A 13 1.00 13.02 -1.45
CA GLY A 13 -0.07 12.74 -2.40
C GLY A 13 -1.19 11.89 -1.80
N VAL A 14 -1.97 11.21 -2.63
CA VAL A 14 -3.11 10.40 -2.20
C VAL A 14 -2.82 8.91 -2.31
N VAL A 15 -2.97 8.18 -1.21
CA VAL A 15 -2.91 6.72 -1.18
C VAL A 15 -4.34 6.17 -1.19
N TYR A 16 -4.64 5.36 -2.20
CA TYR A 16 -5.86 4.57 -2.27
C TYR A 16 -5.58 3.13 -1.87
N GLY A 17 -6.54 2.48 -1.21
CA GLY A 17 -6.48 1.07 -0.90
C GLY A 17 -7.87 0.43 -0.99
N GLY A 18 -7.97 -0.79 -1.52
CA GLY A 18 -9.26 -1.48 -1.56
C GLY A 18 -9.20 -2.85 -2.24
N PRO A 19 -10.36 -3.49 -2.44
CA PRO A 19 -10.51 -4.65 -3.31
C PRO A 19 -10.09 -4.32 -4.74
N CYS A 20 -9.38 -5.23 -5.43
CA CYS A 20 -8.92 -4.96 -6.80
C CYS A 20 -10.06 -4.68 -7.77
N VAL A 21 -11.20 -5.39 -7.64
CA VAL A 21 -12.39 -5.15 -8.48
C VAL A 21 -12.87 -3.70 -8.41
N GLU A 22 -12.90 -3.09 -7.23
CA GLU A 22 -13.36 -1.71 -7.07
C GLU A 22 -12.28 -0.70 -7.42
N VAL A 23 -11.02 -0.99 -7.03
CA VAL A 23 -9.90 -0.08 -7.31
C VAL A 23 -9.70 0.08 -8.81
N LEU A 24 -9.70 -1.02 -9.56
CA LEU A 24 -9.50 -1.00 -11.01
C LEU A 24 -10.67 -0.33 -11.75
N GLU A 25 -11.90 -0.46 -11.24
CA GLU A 25 -13.07 0.14 -11.88
C GLU A 25 -13.21 1.65 -11.58
N TYR A 26 -12.83 2.09 -10.38
CA TYR A 26 -13.22 3.42 -9.88
C TYR A 26 -12.06 4.35 -9.51
N VAL A 27 -10.81 3.90 -9.50
CA VAL A 27 -9.67 4.73 -9.12
C VAL A 27 -8.80 5.04 -10.34
N ASP A 28 -8.80 6.32 -10.73
CA ASP A 28 -7.84 6.84 -11.70
C ASP A 28 -6.50 7.12 -11.00
N ALA A 29 -5.64 6.11 -10.88
CA ALA A 29 -4.26 6.21 -10.40
C ALA A 29 -3.45 4.99 -10.88
N PRO A 30 -2.10 5.06 -10.89
CA PRO A 30 -1.27 3.86 -11.00
C PRO A 30 -1.62 2.85 -9.90
N VAL A 31 -1.78 1.58 -10.25
CA VAL A 31 -2.26 0.55 -9.32
C VAL A 31 -1.17 -0.48 -9.03
N ILE A 32 -0.91 -0.71 -7.74
CA ILE A 32 -0.13 -1.84 -7.24
C ILE A 32 -1.08 -3.00 -6.95
N ILE A 33 -0.85 -4.13 -7.58
CA ILE A 33 -1.67 -5.33 -7.48
C ILE A 33 -0.92 -6.39 -6.67
N LEU A 34 -1.54 -6.85 -5.58
CA LEU A 34 -1.00 -7.87 -4.67
C LEU A 34 -1.71 -9.22 -4.81
N GLU A 35 -2.78 -9.28 -5.59
CA GLU A 35 -3.53 -10.50 -5.91
C GLU A 35 -3.16 -10.98 -7.31
N GLU A 36 -2.69 -12.22 -7.43
CA GLU A 36 -2.15 -12.75 -8.70
C GLU A 36 -3.20 -12.77 -9.81
N GLU A 37 -4.45 -13.09 -9.47
CA GLU A 37 -5.57 -13.18 -10.42
C GLU A 37 -5.85 -11.86 -11.15
N TYR A 38 -5.45 -10.72 -10.58
CA TYR A 38 -5.66 -9.41 -11.16
C TYR A 38 -4.42 -8.89 -11.91
N CYS A 39 -3.41 -9.72 -12.12
CA CYS A 39 -2.24 -9.30 -12.88
C CYS A 39 -2.51 -9.18 -14.38
N ASP A 40 -1.82 -8.22 -15.01
CA ASP A 40 -1.87 -7.94 -16.45
C ASP A 40 -3.25 -7.49 -17.00
N VAL A 41 -4.11 -6.94 -16.12
CA VAL A 41 -5.48 -6.54 -16.47
C VAL A 41 -5.60 -5.20 -17.20
N GLU A 42 -4.71 -4.24 -16.93
CA GLU A 42 -4.81 -2.87 -17.46
C GLU A 42 -3.42 -2.24 -17.64
N PRO A 43 -3.24 -1.31 -18.61
CA PRO A 43 -2.05 -0.45 -18.64
C PRO A 43 -1.98 0.40 -17.35
N ASN A 44 -0.77 0.68 -16.86
CA ASN A 44 -0.50 1.40 -15.60
C ASN A 44 -0.78 0.62 -14.30
N THR A 45 -0.73 -0.72 -14.39
CA THR A 45 -0.73 -1.62 -13.24
C THR A 45 0.67 -2.21 -13.01
N TYR A 46 0.99 -2.50 -11.75
CA TYR A 46 2.27 -3.09 -11.34
C TYR A 46 2.03 -4.28 -10.41
N CYS A 47 2.50 -5.44 -10.82
CA CYS A 47 2.22 -6.69 -10.15
C CYS A 47 3.30 -7.13 -9.17
N TYR A 48 2.86 -7.41 -7.95
CA TYR A 48 3.66 -7.95 -6.86
C TYR A 48 2.82 -8.95 -6.05
N PRO A 49 2.48 -10.13 -6.61
CA PRO A 49 1.63 -11.10 -5.92
C PRO A 49 2.14 -11.45 -4.52
N VAL A 50 1.24 -11.49 -3.56
CA VAL A 50 1.51 -11.90 -2.17
C VAL A 50 0.45 -12.92 -1.77
N GLU A 51 0.89 -14.01 -1.15
CA GLU A 51 0.02 -15.06 -0.62
C GLU A 51 -1.00 -14.48 0.37
N ASP A 52 -2.22 -14.99 0.34
CA ASP A 52 -3.28 -14.49 1.21
C ASP A 52 -2.98 -14.75 2.69
N PHE A 53 -3.39 -13.82 3.56
CA PHE A 53 -3.06 -13.80 4.99
C PHE A 53 -1.55 -13.84 5.35
N SER A 54 -0.67 -13.71 4.37
CA SER A 54 0.79 -13.84 4.50
C SER A 54 1.49 -12.52 4.17
N VAL A 55 2.82 -12.54 4.29
CA VAL A 55 3.75 -11.52 3.77
C VAL A 55 4.75 -12.11 2.79
N GLU A 56 4.50 -13.34 2.32
CA GLU A 56 5.33 -14.04 1.36
C GLU A 56 4.76 -13.95 -0.08
N PRO A 57 5.64 -13.86 -1.10
CA PRO A 57 7.08 -13.74 -0.97
C PRO A 57 7.47 -12.31 -0.53
N TRP A 58 8.34 -12.21 0.49
CA TRP A 58 8.73 -10.91 1.07
C TRP A 58 9.33 -9.93 0.06
N VAL A 59 9.95 -10.45 -1.01
CA VAL A 59 10.47 -9.62 -2.11
C VAL A 59 9.37 -8.82 -2.81
N ASN A 60 8.18 -9.40 -2.97
CA ASN A 60 7.05 -8.74 -3.61
C ASN A 60 6.44 -7.68 -2.69
N VAL A 61 6.29 -7.98 -1.39
CA VAL A 61 5.83 -6.99 -0.40
C VAL A 61 6.74 -5.75 -0.39
N LYS A 62 8.06 -5.94 -0.40
CA LYS A 62 9.03 -4.83 -0.50
C LYS A 62 8.96 -4.11 -1.84
N GLY A 63 8.86 -4.86 -2.95
CA GLY A 63 8.77 -4.31 -4.30
C GLY A 63 7.54 -3.42 -4.45
N ALA A 64 6.39 -3.91 -4.02
CA ALA A 64 5.12 -3.19 -3.97
C ALA A 64 5.24 -1.88 -3.19
N ALA A 65 5.75 -1.92 -1.96
CA ALA A 65 5.85 -0.74 -1.10
C ALA A 65 6.81 0.32 -1.67
N ARG A 66 7.95 -0.12 -2.24
CA ARG A 66 8.90 0.77 -2.92
C ARG A 66 8.30 1.42 -4.14
N LYS A 67 7.65 0.61 -5.00
CA LYS A 67 7.04 1.11 -6.23
C LYS A 67 5.87 2.05 -5.91
N ALA A 68 5.08 1.73 -4.88
CA ALA A 68 4.00 2.59 -4.42
C ALA A 68 4.50 3.96 -3.99
N LEU A 69 5.57 4.00 -3.18
CA LEU A 69 6.16 5.26 -2.73
C LEU A 69 6.77 6.07 -3.89
N GLU A 70 7.46 5.41 -4.83
CA GLU A 70 7.97 6.04 -6.06
C GLU A 70 6.83 6.70 -6.87
N LEU A 71 5.74 5.95 -7.10
CA LEU A 71 4.59 6.44 -7.85
C LEU A 71 3.88 7.58 -7.12
N LEU A 72 3.74 7.48 -5.80
CA LEU A 72 3.17 8.54 -4.97
C LEU A 72 3.99 9.83 -5.11
N GLN A 73 5.31 9.75 -5.02
CA GLN A 73 6.20 10.90 -5.16
C GLN A 73 6.17 11.52 -6.56
N ARG A 74 6.07 10.68 -7.61
CA ARG A 74 6.12 11.14 -9.00
C ARG A 74 4.77 11.63 -9.53
N GLU A 75 3.69 10.91 -9.22
CA GLU A 75 2.37 11.08 -9.81
C GLU A 75 1.39 11.76 -8.83
N GLY A 76 1.77 11.93 -7.55
CA GLY A 76 0.91 12.50 -6.50
C GLY A 76 -0.25 11.59 -6.08
N ARG A 77 -0.36 10.38 -6.65
CA ARG A 77 -1.40 9.40 -6.33
C ARG A 77 -0.95 7.99 -6.64
N VAL A 78 -1.37 7.03 -5.81
CA VAL A 78 -1.18 5.61 -6.06
C VAL A 78 -2.32 4.81 -5.43
N ALA A 79 -2.73 3.73 -6.09
CA ALA A 79 -3.67 2.77 -5.54
C ALA A 79 -2.98 1.44 -5.24
N ILE A 80 -3.44 0.76 -4.19
CA ILE A 80 -2.92 -0.55 -3.79
C ILE A 80 -4.12 -1.47 -3.60
N CYS A 81 -4.08 -2.68 -4.16
CA CYS A 81 -5.21 -3.61 -4.05
C CYS A 81 -4.79 -5.07 -3.85
N CYS A 82 -5.71 -5.83 -3.26
CA CYS A 82 -5.73 -7.29 -3.17
C CYS A 82 -7.21 -7.74 -3.25
N ALA A 83 -7.53 -8.98 -2.92
CA ALA A 83 -8.93 -9.44 -2.93
C ALA A 83 -9.86 -8.61 -2.02
N GLY A 84 -9.52 -8.44 -0.74
CA GLY A 84 -10.41 -7.79 0.25
C GLY A 84 -10.07 -6.34 0.61
N GLY A 85 -8.93 -5.83 0.15
CA GLY A 85 -8.48 -4.48 0.50
C GLY A 85 -8.17 -4.27 1.99
N CYS A 86 -7.78 -5.32 2.73
CA CYS A 86 -7.49 -5.23 4.17
C CYS A 86 -6.11 -5.76 4.54
N GLY A 87 -5.84 -7.06 4.40
CA GLY A 87 -4.56 -7.66 4.83
C GLY A 87 -3.35 -7.20 4.02
N ARG A 88 -3.19 -7.74 2.81
CA ARG A 88 -2.07 -7.40 1.92
C ARG A 88 -2.07 -5.91 1.55
N THR A 89 -3.23 -5.38 1.15
CA THR A 89 -3.38 -3.95 0.86
C THR A 89 -3.04 -3.08 2.06
N GLY A 90 -3.64 -3.33 3.23
CA GLY A 90 -3.36 -2.53 4.43
C GLY A 90 -1.90 -2.62 4.86
N THR A 91 -1.24 -3.76 4.63
CA THR A 91 0.18 -3.93 4.94
C THR A 91 1.04 -2.94 4.14
N VAL A 92 0.85 -2.91 2.83
CA VAL A 92 1.63 -2.04 1.94
C VAL A 92 1.17 -0.58 2.10
N ALA A 93 -0.13 -0.32 2.13
CA ALA A 93 -0.70 1.02 2.23
C ALA A 93 -0.29 1.72 3.54
N SER A 94 -0.41 1.06 4.70
CA SER A 94 0.00 1.64 5.97
C SER A 94 1.50 1.95 6.01
N ALA A 95 2.36 1.11 5.42
CA ALA A 95 3.79 1.41 5.37
C ALA A 95 4.09 2.65 4.51
N VAL A 96 3.42 2.78 3.36
CA VAL A 96 3.54 3.95 2.49
C VAL A 96 3.01 5.21 3.17
N ILE A 97 1.85 5.12 3.83
CA ILE A 97 1.25 6.23 4.60
C ILE A 97 2.19 6.67 5.72
N ALA A 98 2.79 5.73 6.47
CA ALA A 98 3.72 6.04 7.56
C ALA A 98 4.87 6.92 7.08
N VAL A 99 5.51 6.53 5.98
CA VAL A 99 6.62 7.29 5.39
C VAL A 99 6.16 8.60 4.78
N ALA A 100 5.03 8.61 4.06
CA ALA A 100 4.52 9.81 3.41
C ALA A 100 4.10 10.89 4.42
N GLU A 101 3.56 10.51 5.58
CA GLU A 101 3.18 11.44 6.65
C GLU A 101 4.30 11.73 7.66
N GLY A 102 5.31 10.87 7.74
CA GLY A 102 6.31 10.92 8.81
C GLY A 102 5.72 10.57 10.18
N ILE A 103 4.86 9.55 10.22
CA ILE A 103 4.22 9.03 11.44
C ILE A 103 4.66 7.60 11.75
N SER A 104 4.36 7.12 12.96
CA SER A 104 4.72 5.75 13.34
C SER A 104 3.94 4.71 12.51
N CYS A 105 4.53 3.52 12.34
CA CYS A 105 3.83 2.41 11.66
C CYS A 105 2.50 2.05 12.34
N HIS A 106 2.41 2.14 13.67
CA HIS A 106 1.19 1.86 14.41
C HIS A 106 0.11 2.93 14.16
N ASP A 107 0.51 4.21 14.05
CA ASP A 107 -0.42 5.28 13.70
C ASP A 107 -0.94 5.11 12.27
N ALA A 108 -0.08 4.72 11.32
CA ALA A 108 -0.51 4.47 9.95
C ALA A 108 -1.43 3.24 9.80
N ILE A 109 -1.21 2.19 10.61
CA ILE A 109 -2.14 1.05 10.73
C ILE A 109 -3.51 1.54 11.22
N ARG A 110 -3.51 2.38 12.27
CA ARG A 110 -4.74 2.96 12.83
C ARG A 110 -5.46 3.83 11.81
N VAL A 111 -4.76 4.74 11.13
CA VAL A 111 -5.33 5.61 10.10
C VAL A 111 -6.00 4.78 9.00
N TYR A 112 -5.32 3.76 8.48
CA TYR A 112 -5.88 2.91 7.45
C TYR A 112 -7.10 2.11 7.95
N SER A 113 -7.00 1.50 9.13
CA SER A 113 -8.07 0.73 9.77
C SER A 113 -9.33 1.57 10.02
N GLU A 114 -9.17 2.77 10.58
CA GLU A 114 -10.27 3.69 10.86
C GLU A 114 -11.00 4.11 9.58
N LYS A 115 -10.25 4.35 8.49
CA LYS A 115 -10.85 4.67 7.18
C LYS A 115 -11.52 3.46 6.54
N ARG A 116 -10.96 2.26 6.72
CA ARG A 116 -11.54 1.02 6.20
C ARG A 116 -12.79 0.60 6.97
N GLY A 117 -12.90 1.01 8.24
CA GLY A 117 -13.93 0.54 9.17
C GLY A 117 -13.70 -0.90 9.66
N LEU A 118 -12.49 -1.44 9.46
CA LEU A 118 -12.09 -2.80 9.81
C LEU A 118 -10.69 -2.78 10.44
N GLU A 119 -10.36 -3.82 11.21
CA GLU A 119 -9.02 -3.99 11.75
C GLU A 119 -8.07 -4.51 10.66
N CYS A 120 -7.26 -3.62 10.07
CA CYS A 120 -6.34 -3.96 8.98
C CYS A 120 -4.89 -3.58 9.36
N PRO A 121 -3.85 -4.32 8.94
CA PRO A 121 -3.89 -5.62 8.27
C PRO A 121 -4.54 -6.73 9.11
N GLU A 122 -4.73 -7.92 8.54
CA GLU A 122 -5.55 -8.99 9.14
C GLU A 122 -4.75 -9.86 10.12
N THR A 123 -3.45 -10.02 9.90
CA THR A 123 -2.60 -10.88 10.74
C THR A 123 -1.54 -10.10 11.51
N ASP A 124 -1.10 -10.63 12.65
CA ASP A 124 0.00 -10.04 13.42
C ASP A 124 1.31 -9.99 12.64
N GLU A 125 1.53 -10.97 11.76
CA GLU A 125 2.68 -10.99 10.87
C GLU A 125 2.66 -9.79 9.91
N GLN A 126 1.51 -9.54 9.29
CA GLN A 126 1.29 -8.38 8.44
C GLN A 126 1.47 -7.06 9.21
N ARG A 127 0.93 -6.95 10.45
CA ARG A 127 1.15 -5.77 11.31
C ARG A 127 2.64 -5.53 11.60
N ARG A 128 3.39 -6.58 11.93
CA ARG A 128 4.85 -6.50 12.13
C ARG A 128 5.58 -6.11 10.84
N ALA A 129 5.11 -6.60 9.70
CA ALA A 129 5.67 -6.27 8.40
C ALA A 129 5.52 -4.78 8.06
N VAL A 130 4.41 -4.12 8.43
CA VAL A 130 4.27 -2.66 8.25
C VAL A 130 5.44 -1.91 8.88
N CYS A 131 5.76 -2.22 10.14
CA CYS A 131 6.86 -1.56 10.85
C CYS A 131 8.23 -1.89 10.25
N ARG A 132 8.41 -3.11 9.72
CA ARG A 132 9.62 -3.50 9.00
C ARG A 132 9.77 -2.71 7.70
N LEU A 133 8.71 -2.66 6.88
CA LEU A 133 8.69 -1.92 5.62
C LEU A 133 8.95 -0.44 5.84
N THR A 134 8.28 0.18 6.82
CA THR A 134 8.43 1.61 7.14
C THR A 134 9.90 1.96 7.33
N ARG A 135 10.61 1.21 8.20
CA ARG A 135 12.05 1.42 8.45
C ARG A 135 12.92 1.18 7.21
N GLU A 136 12.57 0.21 6.37
CA GLU A 136 13.31 -0.07 5.14
C GLU A 136 13.11 1.05 4.10
N LEU A 137 11.90 1.60 3.99
CA LEU A 137 11.56 2.71 3.10
C LEU A 137 12.18 4.04 3.56
N GLU A 138 12.12 4.37 4.85
CA GLU A 138 12.74 5.58 5.41
C GLU A 138 14.24 5.66 5.08
N LYS A 139 14.94 4.53 5.16
CA LYS A 139 16.36 4.44 4.78
C LYS A 139 16.59 4.76 3.31
N LEU A 140 15.69 4.31 2.43
CA LEU A 140 15.80 4.58 0.99
C LEU A 140 15.57 6.05 0.69
N VAL A 141 14.55 6.66 1.30
CA VAL A 141 14.27 8.10 1.17
C VAL A 141 15.45 8.93 1.68
N ALA A 142 15.98 8.61 2.86
CA ALA A 142 17.14 9.31 3.42
C ALA A 142 18.38 9.19 2.53
N THR A 143 18.61 8.03 1.92
CA THR A 143 19.74 7.81 1.00
C THR A 143 19.57 8.61 -0.29
N ALA A 144 18.35 8.67 -0.86
CA ALA A 144 18.07 9.46 -2.05
C ALA A 144 18.29 10.96 -1.80
N VAL A 145 17.83 11.47 -0.65
CA VAL A 145 18.04 12.88 -0.25
C VAL A 145 19.53 13.20 -0.07
N ALA A 146 20.32 12.29 0.51
CA ALA A 146 21.75 12.51 0.70
C ALA A 146 22.57 12.54 -0.60
N LEU A 147 22.01 12.07 -1.72
CA LEU A 147 22.65 12.01 -3.04
C LEU A 147 22.14 13.09 -4.01
N SER A 148 21.22 13.95 -3.57
CA SER A 148 20.67 15.08 -4.35
C SER A 148 21.21 16.41 -3.86
#